data_AF-A0A929K2U1-F1
#
_entry.id   AF-A0A929K2U1-F1
#
_cell.length_a   1.000
_cell.length_b   1.000
_cell.length_c   1.000
_cell.angle_alpha   90.00
_cell.angle_beta   90.00
_cell.angle_gamma   90.00
#
_symmetry.space_group_name_H-M   'P 1'
#
loop_
_entity.id
_entity.type
_entity.pdbx_description
1 polymer ?
#
loop_
_entity_poly.entity_id
_entity_poly.type
_entity_poly.pdbx_seq_one_letter_code
_entity_poly.pdbx_strand_id
1 'polypeptide(L)'
;KMPKEVINECKELGVEPRSTSSLEKAINDADVLYVTRIQKERFPDAEEYNRVVGIYKIDNDLLKHARKDIIVMHPLPRVTEINPEVDKTPHALYFKQAFNGVPVRMALLSLISGGRV
;
A
#
# COMPACT_ATOMS: atom_id res chain seq x y z
N LYS A 1 4.61 -13.37 -3.93
CA LYS A 1 3.64 -13.80 -2.88
C LYS A 1 4.20 -13.41 -1.51
N MET A 2 3.36 -13.22 -0.50
CA MET A 2 3.82 -12.90 0.87
C MET A 2 4.65 -14.07 1.45
N PRO A 3 5.75 -13.83 2.18
CA PRO A 3 6.52 -14.88 2.86
C PRO A 3 5.66 -15.68 3.84
N LYS A 4 5.96 -16.98 3.99
CA LYS A 4 5.15 -17.90 4.81
C LYS A 4 5.24 -17.56 6.29
N GLU A 5 6.41 -17.09 6.71
CA GLU A 5 6.71 -16.72 8.09
C GLU A 5 5.75 -15.62 8.56
N VAL A 6 5.55 -14.59 7.73
CA VAL A 6 4.62 -13.48 8.01
C VAL A 6 3.16 -13.97 8.08
N ILE A 7 2.76 -14.87 7.17
CA ILE A 7 1.40 -15.43 7.17
C ILE A 7 1.15 -16.22 8.46
N ASN A 8 2.13 -17.00 8.91
CA ASN A 8 2.02 -17.80 10.13
C ASN A 8 1.95 -16.91 11.38
N GLU A 9 2.79 -15.87 11.46
CA GLU A 9 2.75 -14.89 12.56
C GLU A 9 1.38 -14.22 12.67
N CYS A 10 0.76 -13.82 11.55
CA CYS A 10 -0.61 -13.30 11.56
C CYS A 10 -1.62 -14.29 12.16
N LYS A 11 -1.51 -15.58 11.82
CA LYS A 11 -2.39 -16.62 12.34
C LYS A 11 -2.20 -16.86 13.84
N GLU A 12 -0.96 -16.83 14.32
CA GLU A 12 -0.65 -16.91 15.75
C GLU A 12 -1.25 -15.74 16.53
N LEU A 13 -1.35 -14.56 15.91
CA LEU A 13 -2.04 -13.39 16.46
C LEU A 13 -3.58 -13.43 16.30
N GLY A 14 -4.14 -14.53 15.78
CA GLY A 14 -5.59 -14.71 15.59
C GLY A 14 -6.16 -13.99 14.37
N VAL A 15 -5.32 -13.57 13.42
CA VAL A 15 -5.74 -12.97 12.15
C VAL A 15 -5.67 -14.04 11.05
N GLU A 16 -6.71 -14.15 10.22
CA GLU A 16 -6.75 -15.09 9.09
C GLU A 16 -6.48 -14.36 7.74
N PRO A 17 -5.25 -14.45 7.18
CA PRO A 17 -4.92 -13.75 5.95
C PRO A 17 -5.58 -14.39 4.74
N ARG A 18 -6.22 -13.57 3.89
CA ARG A 18 -6.78 -13.98 2.61
C ARG A 18 -5.85 -13.53 1.47
N SER A 19 -5.73 -14.35 0.42
CA SER A 19 -4.98 -13.99 -0.79
C SER A 19 -5.85 -14.17 -2.03
N THR A 20 -5.77 -13.21 -2.94
CA THR A 20 -6.52 -13.20 -4.19
C THR A 20 -5.65 -12.62 -5.30
N SER A 21 -5.89 -13.06 -6.54
CA SER A 21 -5.30 -12.48 -7.76
C SER A 21 -6.20 -11.42 -8.40
N SER A 22 -7.43 -11.24 -7.90
CA SER A 22 -8.37 -10.22 -8.39
C SER A 22 -8.38 -9.02 -7.47
N LEU A 23 -7.99 -7.87 -8.01
CA LEU A 23 -7.95 -6.59 -7.32
C LEU A 23 -9.37 -6.07 -7.01
N GLU A 24 -10.30 -6.27 -7.93
CA GLU A 24 -11.72 -5.94 -7.74
C GLU A 24 -12.33 -6.70 -6.55
N LYS A 25 -12.06 -8.01 -6.43
CA LYS A 25 -12.49 -8.78 -5.25
C LYS A 25 -11.83 -8.30 -3.95
N ALA A 26 -10.58 -7.86 -4.02
CA ALA A 26 -9.82 -7.39 -2.87
C ALA A 26 -10.28 -6.03 -2.35
N ILE A 27 -10.79 -5.16 -3.24
CA ILE A 27 -11.13 -3.77 -2.88
C ILE A 27 -12.55 -3.61 -2.35
N ASN A 28 -13.45 -4.55 -2.65
CA ASN A 28 -14.87 -4.48 -2.29
C ASN A 28 -15.10 -4.37 -0.76
N ASP A 29 -14.32 -5.08 0.05
CA ASP A 29 -14.44 -5.11 1.52
C ASP A 29 -13.29 -4.39 2.25
N ALA A 30 -12.40 -3.70 1.52
CA ALA A 30 -11.23 -3.05 2.10
C ALA A 30 -11.54 -1.64 2.64
N ASP A 31 -11.10 -1.37 3.87
CA ASP A 31 -11.07 -0.02 4.44
C ASP A 31 -9.77 0.72 4.09
N VAL A 32 -8.66 -0.02 3.94
CA VAL A 32 -7.34 0.52 3.59
C VAL A 32 -6.75 -0.27 2.42
N LEU A 33 -6.46 0.43 1.32
CA LEU A 33 -5.68 -0.09 0.21
C LEU A 33 -4.22 0.36 0.34
N TYR A 34 -3.36 -0.52 0.84
CA TYR A 34 -1.93 -0.27 0.94
C TYR A 34 -1.20 -0.77 -0.30
N VAL A 35 -0.83 0.15 -1.19
CA VAL A 35 -0.22 -0.14 -2.48
C VAL A 35 1.30 -0.08 -2.36
N THR A 36 2.01 -0.97 -3.06
CA THR A 36 3.48 -0.97 -3.11
C THR A 36 3.97 -0.93 -4.55
N ARG A 37 5.10 -0.24 -4.76
CA ARG A 37 5.82 -0.25 -6.04
C ARG A 37 6.28 -1.66 -6.41
N ILE A 38 6.13 -2.03 -7.68
CA ILE A 38 6.83 -3.20 -8.25
C ILE A 38 8.31 -2.85 -8.35
N GLN A 39 9.14 -3.50 -7.52
CA GLN A 39 10.58 -3.25 -7.45
C GLN A 39 11.31 -3.91 -8.62
N LYS A 40 11.53 -3.16 -9.70
CA LYS A 40 12.27 -3.62 -10.90
C LYS A 40 13.61 -4.26 -10.54
N GLU A 41 14.30 -3.70 -9.56
CA GLU A 41 15.59 -4.15 -9.03
C GLU A 41 15.59 -5.57 -8.45
N ARG A 42 14.43 -6.17 -8.20
CA ARG A 42 14.29 -7.54 -7.67
C ARG A 42 14.03 -8.59 -8.74
N PHE A 43 13.87 -8.19 -10.01
CA PHE A 43 13.63 -9.13 -11.10
C PHE A 43 14.95 -9.54 -11.75
N PRO A 44 15.16 -10.84 -12.01
CA PRO A 44 16.37 -11.33 -12.66
C PRO A 44 16.41 -10.96 -14.15
N ASP A 45 15.24 -10.73 -14.77
CA ASP A 45 15.08 -10.40 -16.18
C ASP A 45 14.03 -9.30 -16.42
N ALA A 46 14.24 -8.51 -17.47
CA ALA A 46 13.38 -7.39 -17.84
C ALA A 46 12.02 -7.84 -18.39
N GLU A 47 11.90 -9.03 -19.01
CA GLU A 47 10.62 -9.52 -19.51
C GLU A 47 9.68 -9.96 -18.39
N GLU A 48 10.21 -10.55 -17.31
CA GLU A 48 9.40 -10.89 -16.13
C GLU A 48 8.83 -9.63 -15.46
N TYR A 49 9.63 -8.57 -15.38
CA TYR A 49 9.18 -7.26 -14.92
C TYR A 49 8.08 -6.69 -15.82
N ASN A 50 8.30 -6.66 -17.14
CA ASN A 50 7.34 -6.13 -18.10
C ASN A 50 6.01 -6.90 -18.09
N ARG A 51 6.03 -8.20 -17.76
CA ARG A 51 4.82 -9.01 -17.60
C ARG A 51 3.96 -8.60 -16.41
N VAL A 52 4.53 -8.04 -15.34
CA VAL A 52 3.78 -7.68 -14.13
C VAL A 52 3.48 -6.19 -13.99
N VAL A 53 4.26 -5.34 -14.66
CA VAL A 53 4.08 -3.90 -14.67
C VAL A 53 2.78 -3.53 -15.37
N GLY A 54 1.95 -2.74 -14.70
CA GLY A 54 0.67 -2.30 -15.23
C GLY A 54 -0.49 -3.28 -15.07
N ILE A 55 -0.24 -4.52 -14.59
CA ILE A 55 -1.33 -5.45 -14.23
C ILE A 55 -2.18 -4.87 -13.09
N TYR A 56 -1.51 -4.30 -12.08
CA TYR A 56 -2.17 -3.71 -10.92
C TYR A 56 -2.09 -2.20 -11.05
N LYS A 57 -3.15 -1.61 -11.61
CA LYS A 57 -3.31 -0.17 -11.73
C LYS A 57 -4.47 0.29 -10.86
N ILE A 58 -4.21 1.24 -9.97
CA ILE A 58 -5.23 1.89 -9.16
C ILE A 58 -5.68 3.15 -9.89
N ASP A 59 -6.92 3.16 -10.35
CA ASP A 59 -7.56 4.26 -11.06
C ASP A 59 -8.98 4.49 -10.55
N ASN A 60 -9.64 5.53 -11.07
CA ASN A 60 -10.99 5.87 -10.62
C ASN A 60 -12.02 4.79 -10.95
N ASP A 61 -11.81 3.99 -12.00
CA ASP A 61 -12.73 2.91 -12.38
C ASP A 61 -12.67 1.75 -11.38
N LEU A 62 -11.47 1.39 -10.91
CA LEU A 62 -11.32 0.45 -9.81
C LEU A 62 -11.98 0.97 -8.53
N LEU A 63 -11.75 2.24 -8.17
CA LEU A 63 -12.26 2.83 -6.94
C LEU A 63 -13.79 2.91 -6.88
N LYS A 64 -14.50 2.86 -8.02
CA LYS A 64 -15.97 2.75 -8.05
C LYS A 64 -16.50 1.48 -7.38
N HIS A 65 -15.70 0.42 -7.32
CA HIS A 65 -16.05 -0.85 -6.68
C HIS A 65 -15.68 -0.86 -5.19
N ALA A 66 -14.88 0.10 -4.74
CA ALA A 66 -14.46 0.19 -3.36
C ALA A 66 -15.56 0.75 -2.45
N ARG A 67 -15.36 0.59 -1.14
CA ARG A 67 -16.14 1.32 -0.14
C ARG A 67 -15.94 2.83 -0.31
N LYS A 68 -16.99 3.62 -0.04
CA LYS A 68 -16.95 5.09 -0.16
C LYS A 68 -15.91 5.76 0.74
N ASP A 69 -15.55 5.13 1.83
CA ASP A 69 -14.63 5.61 2.86
C ASP A 69 -13.22 4.99 2.77
N ILE A 70 -12.94 4.22 1.72
CA ILE A 70 -11.62 3.62 1.53
C ILE A 70 -10.53 4.69 1.52
N ILE A 71 -9.40 4.40 2.15
CA ILE A 71 -8.18 5.21 2.04
C ILE A 71 -7.12 4.45 1.24
N VAL A 72 -6.43 5.17 0.35
CA VAL A 72 -5.32 4.67 -0.45
C VAL A 72 -4.01 5.17 0.17
N MET A 73 -3.15 4.23 0.54
CA MET A 73 -1.84 4.46 1.12
C MET A 73 -0.75 3.92 0.21
N HIS A 74 0.43 4.54 0.24
CA HIS A 74 1.57 4.17 -0.58
C HIS A 74 2.86 4.69 0.06
N PRO A 75 3.91 3.88 0.20
CA PRO A 75 5.16 4.30 0.86
C PRO A 75 5.98 5.31 0.04
N LEU A 76 5.69 5.43 -1.26
CA LEU A 76 6.38 6.27 -2.26
C LEU A 76 7.85 5.87 -2.48
N PRO A 77 8.47 6.28 -3.60
CA PRO A 77 7.88 6.92 -4.77
C PRO A 77 6.98 5.94 -5.55
N ARG A 78 5.92 6.46 -6.18
CA ARG A 78 5.10 5.69 -7.13
C ARG A 78 5.60 5.85 -8.56
N VAL A 79 5.32 4.88 -9.43
CA VAL A 79 5.73 4.91 -10.86
C VAL A 79 4.50 4.91 -11.77
N THR A 80 3.78 3.79 -11.84
CA THR A 80 2.58 3.61 -12.70
C THR A 80 1.43 2.89 -12.00
N GLU A 81 1.68 2.35 -10.81
CA GLU A 81 0.74 1.56 -10.03
C GLU A 81 -0.46 2.35 -9.51
N ILE A 82 -0.34 3.68 -9.36
CA ILE A 82 -1.46 4.58 -9.01
C ILE A 82 -1.55 5.68 -10.06
N ASN A 83 -2.70 5.78 -10.73
CA ASN A 83 -2.99 6.80 -11.72
C ASN A 83 -3.04 8.20 -11.05
N PRO A 84 -2.38 9.24 -11.60
CA PRO A 84 -2.43 10.59 -11.03
C PRO A 84 -3.83 11.21 -10.85
N GLU A 85 -4.85 10.70 -11.54
CA GLU A 85 -6.23 11.15 -11.30
C GLU A 85 -6.72 10.84 -9.88
N VAL A 86 -6.18 9.80 -9.23
CA VAL A 86 -6.55 9.38 -7.88
C VAL A 86 -6.19 10.46 -6.86
N ASP A 87 -5.17 11.29 -7.13
CA ASP A 87 -4.72 12.40 -6.28
C ASP A 87 -5.83 13.40 -5.99
N LYS A 88 -6.78 13.54 -6.91
CA LYS A 88 -7.91 14.48 -6.81
C LYS A 88 -9.09 13.89 -6.02
N THR A 89 -9.00 12.63 -5.61
CA THR A 89 -10.05 11.95 -4.85
C THR A 89 -9.82 12.13 -3.35
N PRO A 90 -10.88 12.08 -2.52
CA PRO A 90 -10.73 12.07 -1.06
C PRO A 90 -10.02 10.80 -0.53
N HIS A 91 -9.89 9.76 -1.36
CA HIS A 91 -9.25 8.50 -0.97
C HIS A 91 -7.72 8.61 -0.86
N ALA A 92 -7.08 9.55 -1.57
CA ALA A 92 -5.62 9.63 -1.67
C ALA A 92 -4.96 10.17 -0.39
N LEU A 93 -4.49 9.27 0.49
CA LEU A 93 -3.83 9.66 1.75
C LEU A 93 -2.32 9.50 1.75
N TYR A 94 -1.70 9.00 0.69
CA TYR A 94 -0.24 8.77 0.63
C TYR A 94 0.61 10.06 0.79
N PHE A 95 0.12 11.24 0.38
CA PHE A 95 0.82 12.50 0.68
C PHE A 95 0.73 12.89 2.16
N LYS A 96 -0.45 12.72 2.76
CA LYS A 96 -0.65 12.94 4.20
C LYS A 96 0.16 11.92 5.01
N GLN A 97 0.25 10.67 4.57
CA GLN A 97 1.11 9.64 5.13
C GLN A 97 2.59 10.07 5.12
N ALA A 98 3.09 10.58 4.00
CA ALA A 98 4.47 11.07 3.90
C ALA A 98 4.73 12.24 4.85
N PHE A 99 3.81 13.20 4.93
CA PHE A 99 3.86 14.29 5.89
C PHE A 99 3.88 13.77 7.34
N ASN A 100 2.98 12.85 7.68
CA ASN A 100 2.89 12.24 9.02
C ASN A 100 4.19 11.52 9.43
N GLY A 101 5.03 11.10 8.48
CA GLY A 101 6.36 10.58 8.77
C GLY A 101 7.27 11.58 9.49
N VAL A 102 7.09 12.89 9.30
CA VAL A 102 7.87 13.94 9.99
C VAL A 102 7.56 13.97 11.49
N PRO A 103 6.32 14.22 11.97
CA PRO A 103 6.03 14.24 13.40
C PRO A 103 6.28 12.88 14.06
N VAL A 104 6.05 11.76 13.38
CA VAL A 104 6.39 10.42 13.92
C VAL A 104 7.89 10.30 14.19
N ARG A 105 8.74 10.72 13.24
CA ARG A 105 10.20 10.70 13.44
C ARG A 105 10.65 11.69 14.52
N MET A 106 10.05 12.88 14.58
CA MET A 106 10.33 13.84 15.65
C MET A 106 10.00 13.26 17.03
N ALA A 107 8.84 12.61 17.18
CA ALA A 107 8.45 11.94 18.42
C ALA A 107 9.41 10.82 18.78
N LEU A 108 9.80 9.98 17.81
CA LEU A 108 10.78 8.92 18.02
C LEU A 108 12.14 9.47 18.47
N LEU A 109 12.64 10.52 17.82
CA LEU A 109 13.90 11.19 18.18
C LEU A 109 13.85 11.83 19.57
N SER A 110 12.70 12.42 19.93
CA SER A 110 12.47 12.96 21.27
C SER A 110 12.57 11.86 22.34
N LEU A 111 11.83 10.75 22.16
CA LEU A 111 11.81 9.63 23.11
C LEU A 111 13.20 9.03 23.35
N ILE A 112 13.96 8.76 22.29
CA ILE A 112 15.29 8.14 22.42
C ILE A 112 16.33 9.11 23.02
N SER A 113 16.07 10.41 22.94
CA SER A 113 16.95 11.46 23.48
C SER A 113 16.55 11.89 24.90
N GLY A 114 15.60 11.18 25.53
CA GLY A 114 15.10 11.48 26.89
C GLY A 114 14.08 12.62 26.97
N GLY A 115 13.55 13.06 25.83
CA GLY A 115 12.43 13.99 25.75
C GLY A 115 11.10 13.35 26.16
N ARG A 116 10.11 14.19 26.50
CA ARG A 116 8.73 13.76 26.77
C ARG A 116 7.90 14.02 25.51
N VAL A 117 7.00 13.09 25.17
CA VAL A 117 6.04 13.20 24.06
C VAL A 117 4.70 13.64 24.60
#